data_AF-A0A8T3NH66-F1
#
_entry.id   AF-A0A8T3NH66-F1
#
_cell.length_a   1.000
_cell.length_b   1.000
_cell.length_c   1.000
_cell.angle_alpha   90.00
_cell.angle_beta   90.00
_cell.angle_gamma   90.00
#
_symmetry.space_group_name_H-M   'P 1'
#
loop_
_entity.id
_entity.type
_entity.pdbx_description
1 polymer ?
#
loop_
_entity_poly.entity_id
_entity_poly.type
_entity_poly.pdbx_seq_one_letter_code
_entity_poly.pdbx_strand_id
1 'polypeptide(L)'
;MKKLPMFEVRPVHYLRGLAAGVAAAAIGAALLAFIPGLGFFGFLLMLGLGYAVGEATTAATNRKRGTSLAVVAAIAVPLGLVLGRALLLLAVSGGRLDAGSALVNAAIGLVVPLWDLLLLLVAIAMAANRVR
;
A
#
# COMPACT_ATOMS: atom_id res chain seq x y z
N MET A 1 6.69 -33.13 -13.91
CA MET A 1 5.90 -31.93 -14.26
C MET A 1 6.87 -30.83 -14.68
N LYS A 2 6.96 -30.52 -15.98
CA LYS A 2 7.85 -29.49 -16.52
C LYS A 2 7.20 -28.13 -16.24
N LYS A 3 7.83 -27.28 -15.42
CA LYS A 3 7.36 -25.89 -15.23
C LYS A 3 7.29 -25.25 -16.62
N LEU A 4 6.09 -24.86 -17.04
CA LEU A 4 5.92 -24.04 -18.23
C LEU A 4 6.79 -22.79 -18.05
N PRO A 5 7.57 -22.40 -19.07
CA PRO A 5 8.45 -21.23 -18.97
C PRO A 5 7.59 -20.07 -18.50
N MET A 6 7.95 -19.56 -17.32
CA MET A 6 7.26 -18.45 -16.67
C MET A 6 7.21 -17.32 -17.69
N PHE A 7 6.01 -16.89 -18.08
CA PHE A 7 5.84 -15.74 -18.96
C PHE A 7 6.69 -14.61 -18.39
N GLU A 8 7.74 -14.22 -19.12
CA GLU A 8 8.57 -13.08 -18.73
C GLU A 8 7.66 -11.86 -18.61
N VAL A 9 7.39 -11.46 -17.37
CA VAL A 9 6.58 -10.28 -17.09
C VAL A 9 7.45 -9.09 -17.48
N ARG A 10 7.08 -8.42 -18.58
CA ARG A 10 7.79 -7.23 -19.06
C ARG A 10 7.94 -6.21 -17.91
N PRO A 11 9.11 -5.55 -17.75
CA PRO A 11 9.37 -4.55 -16.69
C PRO A 11 8.27 -3.51 -16.53
N VAL A 12 7.67 -3.09 -17.64
CA VAL A 12 6.56 -2.14 -17.71
C VAL A 12 5.36 -2.58 -16.86
N HIS A 13 5.07 -3.88 -16.75
CA HIS A 13 3.94 -4.36 -15.96
C HIS A 13 4.21 -4.26 -14.46
N TYR A 14 5.47 -4.43 -14.02
CA TYR A 14 5.83 -4.20 -12.62
C TYR A 14 5.70 -2.72 -12.24
N LEU A 15 6.15 -1.81 -13.11
CA LEU A 15 5.99 -0.37 -12.90
C LEU A 15 4.51 0.05 -12.84
N ARG A 16 3.67 -0.46 -13.76
CA ARG A 16 2.23 -0.21 -13.75
C ARG A 16 1.54 -0.75 -12.50
N GLY A 17 1.89 -1.98 -12.11
CA GLY A 17 1.38 -2.59 -10.87
C GLY A 17 1.76 -1.76 -9.65
N LEU A 18 3.03 -1.39 -9.52
CA LEU A 18 3.52 -0.54 -8.43
C LEU A 18 2.78 0.80 -8.38
N ALA A 19 2.69 1.50 -9.51
CA ALA A 19 2.03 2.81 -9.57
C ALA A 19 0.55 2.72 -9.16
N ALA A 20 -0.18 1.73 -9.66
CA ALA A 20 -1.59 1.52 -9.29
C ALA A 20 -1.74 1.15 -7.81
N GLY A 21 -0.85 0.29 -7.29
CA GLY A 21 -0.87 -0.10 -5.88
C GLY A 21 -0.57 1.06 -4.93
N VAL A 22 0.44 1.87 -5.25
CA VAL A 22 0.81 3.05 -4.47
C VAL A 22 -0.33 4.08 -4.49
N ALA A 23 -0.96 4.31 -5.65
CA ALA A 23 -2.10 5.20 -5.76
C ALA A 23 -3.29 4.72 -4.91
N ALA A 24 -3.63 3.43 -4.98
CA ALA A 24 -4.70 2.84 -4.18
C ALA A 24 -4.41 2.94 -2.67
N ALA A 25 -3.18 2.64 -2.25
CA ALA A 25 -2.75 2.75 -0.86
C ALA A 25 -2.75 4.20 -0.37
N ALA A 26 -2.34 5.16 -1.19
CA ALA A 26 -2.36 6.58 -0.85
C ALA A 26 -3.78 7.11 -0.65
N ILE A 27 -4.72 6.73 -1.53
CA ILE A 27 -6.14 7.08 -1.38
C ILE A 27 -6.70 6.43 -0.11
N GLY A 28 -6.41 5.15 0.11
CA GLY A 28 -6.82 4.45 1.33
C GLY A 28 -6.28 5.12 2.60
N ALA A 29 -5.03 5.57 2.59
CA ALA A 29 -4.41 6.30 3.70
C ALA A 29 -5.14 7.62 4.01
N ALA A 30 -5.52 8.36 2.96
CA ALA A 30 -6.28 9.59 3.12
C ALA A 30 -7.66 9.32 3.72
N LEU A 31 -8.37 8.28 3.26
CA LEU A 31 -9.66 7.88 3.81
C LEU A 31 -9.57 7.46 5.29
N LEU A 32 -8.53 6.70 5.65
CA LEU A 32 -8.29 6.27 7.02
C LEU A 32 -8.08 7.45 7.98
N ALA A 33 -7.52 8.56 7.52
CA ALA A 33 -7.29 9.74 8.35
C ALA A 33 -8.58 10.42 8.82
N PHE A 34 -9.71 10.23 8.10
CA PHE A 34 -11.01 10.79 8.47
C PHE A 34 -11.82 9.91 9.41
N ILE A 35 -11.34 8.70 9.74
CA ILE A 35 -12.01 7.77 10.64
C ILE A 35 -11.26 7.74 11.98
N PRO A 36 -11.68 8.53 12.98
CA PRO A 36 -11.07 8.48 14.30
C PRO A 36 -11.46 7.17 15.03
N GLY A 37 -10.52 6.60 15.80
CA GLY A 37 -10.82 5.46 16.69
C GLY A 37 -10.79 4.08 16.04
N LEU A 38 -9.74 3.79 15.26
CA LEU A 38 -9.54 2.55 14.50
C LEU A 38 -9.08 1.36 15.36
N GLY A 39 -9.70 1.09 16.51
CA GLY A 39 -9.37 -0.04 17.39
C GLY A 39 -9.49 -1.41 16.67
N PHE A 40 -10.47 -2.23 17.05
CA PHE A 40 -10.69 -3.50 16.34
C PHE A 40 -11.08 -3.29 14.86
N PHE A 41 -11.86 -2.26 14.56
CA PHE A 41 -12.28 -1.92 13.19
C PHE A 41 -11.11 -1.49 12.28
N GLY A 42 -9.98 -1.07 12.85
CA GLY A 42 -8.76 -0.78 12.09
C GLY A 42 -8.25 -2.00 11.33
N PHE A 43 -8.40 -3.22 11.89
CA PHE A 43 -8.03 -4.45 11.21
C PHE A 43 -8.85 -4.70 9.95
N LEU A 44 -10.17 -4.56 10.04
CA LEU A 44 -11.07 -4.75 8.90
C LEU A 44 -10.74 -3.76 7.78
N LEU A 45 -10.49 -2.50 8.14
CA LEU A 45 -10.16 -1.47 7.17
C LEU A 45 -8.78 -1.68 6.53
N MET A 46 -7.77 -2.09 7.30
CA MET A 46 -6.45 -2.40 6.74
C MET A 46 -6.44 -3.69 5.91
N LEU A 47 -7.25 -4.68 6.28
CA LEU A 47 -7.45 -5.89 5.49
C LEU A 47 -8.15 -5.55 4.16
N GLY A 48 -9.17 -4.69 4.20
CA GLY A 48 -9.82 -4.14 3.01
C GLY A 48 -8.88 -3.31 2.14
N LEU A 49 -8.01 -2.50 2.75
CA LEU A 49 -7.00 -1.71 2.05
C LEU A 49 -5.97 -2.62 1.35
N GLY A 50 -5.46 -3.63 2.05
CA GLY A 50 -4.56 -4.63 1.46
C GLY A 50 -5.21 -5.37 0.29
N TYR A 51 -6.48 -5.75 0.42
CA TYR A 51 -7.25 -6.35 -0.68
C TYR A 51 -7.39 -5.39 -1.87
N ALA A 52 -7.76 -4.13 -1.62
CA ALA A 52 -7.93 -3.11 -2.67
C ALA A 52 -6.63 -2.85 -3.43
N VAL A 53 -5.49 -2.78 -2.72
CA VAL A 53 -4.16 -2.64 -3.33
C VAL A 53 -3.80 -3.87 -4.17
N GLY A 54 -4.07 -5.07 -3.66
CA GLY A 54 -3.89 -6.32 -4.41
C GLY A 54 -4.75 -6.38 -5.67
N GLU A 55 -5.99 -5.90 -5.61
CA GLU A 55 -6.89 -5.84 -6.77
C GLU A 55 -6.44 -4.80 -7.78
N ALA A 56 -6.06 -3.59 -7.34
CA ALA A 56 -5.58 -2.51 -8.20
C ALA A 56 -4.29 -2.90 -8.96
N THR A 57 -3.33 -3.52 -8.26
CA THR A 57 -2.08 -4.03 -8.84
C THR A 57 -2.34 -5.13 -9.88
N THR A 58 -3.27 -6.05 -9.58
CA THR A 58 -3.67 -7.14 -10.47
C THR A 58 -4.42 -6.62 -11.71
N ALA A 59 -5.32 -5.66 -11.52
CA ALA A 59 -6.05 -5.02 -12.61
C ALA A 59 -5.11 -4.28 -13.56
N ALA A 60 -4.13 -3.54 -13.03
CA ALA A 60 -3.15 -2.80 -13.82
C ALA A 60 -2.15 -3.69 -14.59
N THR A 61 -2.01 -4.96 -14.18
CA THR A 61 -1.07 -5.92 -14.77
C THR A 61 -1.74 -6.94 -15.71
N ASN A 62 -2.97 -6.67 -16.16
CA ASN A 62 -3.78 -7.58 -16.98
C ASN A 62 -4.05 -8.93 -16.29
N ARG A 63 -4.28 -8.92 -14.96
CA ARG A 63 -4.55 -10.11 -14.15
C ARG A 63 -3.46 -11.18 -14.17
N LYS A 64 -2.22 -10.80 -14.46
CA LYS A 64 -1.07 -11.71 -14.34
C LYS A 64 -0.79 -11.98 -12.87
N ARG A 65 -0.48 -13.24 -12.55
CA ARG A 65 -0.16 -13.70 -11.19
C ARG A 65 1.26 -14.23 -11.13
N GLY A 66 1.93 -13.98 -10.01
CA GLY A 66 3.30 -14.44 -9.80
C GLY A 66 3.94 -13.89 -8.53
N THR A 67 4.91 -14.62 -8.00
CA THR A 67 5.60 -14.27 -6.74
C THR A 67 6.27 -12.90 -6.80
N SER A 68 6.83 -12.52 -7.95
CA SER A 68 7.45 -11.20 -8.16
C SER A 68 6.44 -10.06 -8.10
N LEU A 69 5.22 -10.25 -8.66
CA LEU A 69 4.14 -9.27 -8.59
C LEU A 69 3.59 -9.12 -7.16
N ALA A 70 3.57 -10.22 -6.39
CA ALA A 70 3.19 -10.18 -4.99
C ALA A 70 4.16 -9.34 -4.14
N VAL A 71 5.47 -9.41 -4.43
CA VAL A 71 6.47 -8.54 -3.78
C VAL A 71 6.23 -7.07 -4.15
N VAL A 72 5.91 -6.79 -5.42
CA VAL A 72 5.58 -5.41 -5.84
C VAL A 72 4.35 -4.87 -5.08
N ALA A 73 3.29 -5.66 -4.94
CA ALA A 73 2.12 -5.26 -4.17
C ALA A 73 2.44 -5.06 -2.68
N ALA A 74 3.24 -5.95 -2.09
CA ALA A 74 3.72 -5.81 -0.72
C ALA A 74 4.51 -4.53 -0.46
N ILE A 75 5.35 -4.10 -1.42
CA ILE A 75 6.12 -2.84 -1.32
C ILE A 75 5.23 -1.61 -1.58
N ALA A 76 4.24 -1.73 -2.46
CA ALA A 76 3.34 -0.63 -2.79
C ALA A 76 2.48 -0.17 -1.59
N VAL A 77 2.10 -1.08 -0.69
CA VAL A 77 1.32 -0.77 0.52
C VAL A 77 2.01 0.24 1.44
N PRO A 78 3.20 -0.02 2.00
CA PRO A 78 3.88 0.93 2.88
C PRO A 78 4.26 2.21 2.14
N LEU A 79 4.71 2.13 0.88
CA LEU A 79 5.04 3.32 0.10
C LEU A 79 3.83 4.24 -0.09
N GLY A 80 2.69 3.69 -0.50
CA GLY A 80 1.48 4.48 -0.68
C GLY A 80 0.92 5.02 0.64
N LEU A 81 1.00 4.25 1.74
CA LEU A 81 0.59 4.71 3.07
C LEU A 81 1.43 5.90 3.55
N VAL A 82 2.75 5.83 3.41
CA VAL A 82 3.66 6.94 3.77
C VAL A 82 3.38 8.15 2.90
N LEU A 83 3.30 7.98 1.58
CA LEU A 83 3.06 9.09 0.64
C LEU A 83 1.69 9.73 0.87
N GLY A 84 0.64 8.93 1.04
CA GLY A 84 -0.72 9.42 1.29
C GLY A 84 -0.81 10.18 2.61
N ARG A 85 -0.24 9.65 3.69
CA ARG A 85 -0.18 10.36 4.98
C ARG A 85 0.64 11.65 4.88
N ALA A 86 1.80 11.63 4.22
CA ALA A 86 2.65 12.82 4.05
C ALA A 86 1.94 13.93 3.25
N LEU A 87 1.29 13.57 2.14
CA LEU A 87 0.50 14.51 1.34
C LEU A 87 -0.65 15.13 2.14
N LEU A 88 -1.34 14.33 2.96
CA LEU A 88 -2.40 14.81 3.83
C LEU A 88 -1.87 15.78 4.90
N LEU A 89 -0.72 15.47 5.52
CA LEU A 89 -0.07 16.37 6.48
C LEU A 89 0.34 17.70 5.84
N LEU A 90 0.88 17.68 4.62
CA LEU A 90 1.20 18.91 3.86
C LEU A 90 -0.06 19.73 3.56
N ALA A 91 -1.14 19.06 3.14
CA ALA A 91 -2.41 19.72 2.83
C ALA A 91 -3.06 20.36 4.08
N VAL A 92 -3.11 19.62 5.19
CA VAL A 92 -3.72 20.09 6.45
C VAL A 92 -2.88 21.16 7.14
N SER A 93 -1.55 21.08 7.03
CA SER A 93 -0.65 22.08 7.63
C SER A 93 -0.61 23.41 6.88
N GLY A 94 -1.26 23.52 5.70
CA GLY A 94 -1.30 24.75 4.91
C GLY A 94 0.09 25.19 4.42
N GLY A 95 1.01 24.25 4.18
CA GLY A 95 2.37 24.55 3.73
C GLY A 95 3.35 24.99 4.83
N ARG A 96 2.98 24.86 6.11
CA ARG A 96 3.86 25.18 7.25
C ARG A 96 4.94 24.12 7.48
N LEU A 97 4.72 22.91 6.99
CA LEU A 97 5.68 21.81 7.06
C LEU A 97 6.44 21.72 5.74
N ASP A 98 7.76 21.58 5.84
CA ASP A 98 8.61 21.18 4.74
C ASP A 98 8.30 19.73 4.32
N ALA A 99 8.46 19.42 3.04
CA ALA A 99 8.17 18.08 2.50
C ALA A 99 8.98 16.98 3.22
N GLY A 100 10.20 17.31 3.67
CA GLY A 100 11.05 16.40 4.44
C GLY A 100 10.42 16.01 5.78
N SER A 101 10.05 17.00 6.59
CA SER A 101 9.41 16.74 7.88
C SER A 101 8.06 16.02 7.73
N ALA A 102 7.27 16.31 6.70
CA ALA A 102 6.02 15.60 6.46
C ALA A 102 6.22 14.11 6.16
N LEU A 103 7.24 13.77 5.35
CA LEU A 103 7.59 12.36 5.08
C LEU A 103 8.09 11.64 6.33
N VAL A 104 8.95 12.30 7.12
CA VAL A 104 9.48 11.74 8.36
C VAL A 104 8.35 11.48 9.36
N ASN A 105 7.45 12.45 9.56
CA ASN A 105 6.29 12.28 10.45
C ASN A 105 5.34 11.18 9.97
N ALA A 106 5.09 11.08 8.66
CA ALA A 106 4.26 10.02 8.09
C ALA A 106 4.87 8.63 8.29
N ALA A 107 6.19 8.49 8.12
CA ALA A 107 6.90 7.24 8.34
C ALA A 107 6.94 6.85 9.82
N ILE A 108 7.27 7.80 10.71
CA ILE A 108 7.30 7.58 12.16
C ILE A 108 5.92 7.15 12.66
N GLY A 109 4.86 7.79 12.18
CA GLY A 109 3.48 7.44 12.54
C GLY A 109 3.04 6.02 12.16
N LEU A 110 3.72 5.37 11.20
CA LEU A 110 3.49 3.97 10.85
C LEU A 110 4.32 2.99 11.68
N VAL A 111 5.48 3.43 12.19
CA VAL A 111 6.48 2.55 12.81
C VAL A 111 6.40 2.58 14.34
N VAL A 112 6.06 3.72 14.93
CA VAL A 112 6.05 3.89 16.39
C VAL A 112 4.92 3.12 17.08
N PRO A 113 3.67 3.12 16.59
CA PRO A 113 2.61 2.35 17.23
C PRO A 113 2.78 0.86 16.88
N LEU A 114 2.95 0.00 17.88
CA LEU A 114 2.93 -1.46 17.69
C LEU A 114 1.67 -1.92 16.94
N TRP A 115 0.55 -1.27 17.22
CA TRP A 115 -0.72 -1.53 16.54
C TRP A 115 -0.67 -1.24 15.04
N ASP A 116 -0.11 -0.10 14.63
CA ASP A 116 0.02 0.28 13.22
C ASP A 116 0.98 -0.66 12.48
N LEU A 117 2.03 -1.16 13.16
CA LEU A 117 2.92 -2.18 12.60
C LEU A 117 2.18 -3.50 12.33
N LEU A 118 1.37 -3.98 13.28
CA LEU A 118 0.59 -5.20 13.10
C LEU A 118 -0.43 -5.04 11.97
N LEU A 119 -1.11 -3.90 11.91
CA LEU A 119 -2.06 -3.56 10.86
C LEU A 119 -1.39 -3.46 9.48
N LEU A 120 -0.20 -2.88 9.41
CA LEU A 120 0.60 -2.80 8.21
C LEU A 120 0.99 -4.19 7.71
N LEU A 121 1.42 -5.08 8.62
CA LEU A 121 1.75 -6.47 8.26
C LEU A 121 0.54 -7.21 7.71
N VAL A 122 -0.64 -7.02 8.30
CA VAL A 122 -1.91 -7.61 7.80
C VAL A 122 -2.22 -7.09 6.40
N ALA A 123 -2.11 -5.78 6.17
CA ALA A 123 -2.35 -5.19 4.86
C ALA A 123 -1.37 -5.70 3.79
N ILE A 124 -0.08 -5.80 4.13
CA ILE A 124 0.97 -6.34 3.26
C ILE A 124 0.70 -7.81 2.93
N ALA A 125 0.38 -8.62 3.94
CA ALA A 125 0.09 -10.04 3.76
C ALA A 125 -1.15 -10.23 2.87
N MET A 126 -2.20 -9.44 3.08
CA MET A 126 -3.43 -9.52 2.28
C MET A 126 -3.20 -9.09 0.82
N ALA A 127 -2.45 -8.00 0.61
CA ALA A 127 -2.09 -7.54 -0.74
C ALA A 127 -1.27 -8.59 -1.48
N ALA A 128 -0.26 -9.17 -0.83
CA ALA A 128 0.58 -10.22 -1.41
C ALA A 128 -0.23 -11.49 -1.72
N ASN A 129 -1.11 -11.91 -0.81
CA ASN A 129 -1.95 -13.09 -0.99
C ASN A 129 -2.98 -12.91 -2.11
N ARG A 130 -3.45 -11.69 -2.37
CA ARG A 130 -4.40 -11.42 -3.46
C ARG A 130 -3.78 -11.56 -4.85
N VAL A 131 -2.49 -11.25 -4.98
CA VAL A 131 -1.77 -11.18 -6.26
C VAL A 131 -1.10 -12.51 -6.64
N ARG A 132 -0.85 -13.39 -5.66
CA ARG A 132 -0.37 -14.76 -5.89
C ARG A 132 -1.42 -15.63 -6.56
#